data_AF-A0A5C8B7R5-F1
#
_entry.id   AF-A0A5C8B7R5-F1
#
_cell.length_a   1.000
_cell.length_b   1.000
_cell.length_c   1.000
_cell.angle_alpha   90.00
_cell.angle_beta   90.00
_cell.angle_gamma   90.00
#
_symmetry.space_group_name_H-M   'P 1'
#
loop_
_entity.id
_entity.type
_entity.pdbx_description
1 polymer ?
#
loop_
_entity_poly.entity_id
_entity_poly.type
_entity_poly.pdbx_seq_one_letter_code
_entity_poly.pdbx_strand_id
1 'polypeptide(L)'
;MADNRIQDIVIVGGGTAGWMSAATMAQLLPNGHRIRLIESDLISTIGVGEATIPSIRNFNMHLGIDENDFLRNTQGTFKLGIEFVNWGVKGTKYFHGFGSVGRDQPMANFYHYWLKMNQLGLVDGLEPFSINPVASLMGKFSVGRPDLPNSPLSDLSYA
;
A
#
# COMPACT_ATOMS: atom_id res chain seq x y z
N MET A 1 -7.88 21.52 40.87
CA MET A 1 -6.90 21.68 39.77
C MET A 1 -7.70 21.91 38.50
N ALA A 2 -7.24 22.79 37.59
CA ALA A 2 -7.93 23.00 36.31
C ALA A 2 -7.80 21.74 35.44
N ASP A 3 -8.88 21.36 34.76
CA ASP A 3 -8.88 20.26 33.80
C ASP A 3 -8.20 20.72 32.51
N ASN A 4 -6.99 20.21 32.25
CA ASN A 4 -6.17 20.59 31.10
C ASN A 4 -6.32 19.61 29.92
N ARG A 5 -7.37 18.79 29.88
CA ARG A 5 -7.62 17.90 28.74
C ARG A 5 -7.96 18.71 27.49
N ILE A 6 -7.37 18.32 26.35
CA ILE A 6 -7.66 18.93 25.06
C ILE A 6 -9.09 18.56 24.64
N GLN A 7 -9.95 19.56 24.44
CA GLN A 7 -11.34 19.36 24.01
C GLN A 7 -11.57 19.81 22.56
N ASP A 8 -10.95 20.91 22.15
CA ASP A 8 -11.10 21.48 20.81
C ASP A 8 -9.83 21.25 19.97
N ILE A 9 -10.02 20.70 18.78
CA ILE A 9 -8.95 20.42 17.81
C ILE A 9 -9.30 21.15 16.51
N VAL A 10 -8.39 22.00 16.04
CA VAL A 10 -8.54 22.72 14.78
C VAL A 10 -7.49 22.22 13.79
N ILE A 11 -7.95 21.71 12.65
CA ILE A 11 -7.14 21.28 11.51
C ILE A 11 -7.17 22.42 10.49
N VAL A 12 -6.02 23.01 10.17
CA VAL A 12 -5.89 24.11 9.21
C VAL A 12 -5.30 23.56 7.91
N GLY A 13 -6.14 23.47 6.88
CA GLY A 13 -5.82 22.85 5.60
C GLY A 13 -6.65 21.59 5.37
N GLY A 14 -7.22 21.49 4.18
CA GLY A 14 -7.97 20.33 3.72
C GLY A 14 -7.11 19.36 2.92
N GLY A 15 -7.62 18.96 1.74
CA GLY A 15 -6.99 17.95 0.90
C GLY A 15 -6.81 16.61 1.61
N THR A 16 -5.95 15.74 1.06
CA THR A 16 -5.72 14.39 1.60
C THR A 16 -5.27 14.43 3.07
N ALA A 17 -4.30 15.28 3.41
CA ALA A 17 -3.74 15.36 4.76
C ALA A 17 -4.77 15.80 5.81
N GLY A 18 -5.52 16.87 5.54
CA GLY A 18 -6.51 17.41 6.47
C GLY A 18 -7.68 16.46 6.68
N TRP A 19 -8.26 15.96 5.60
CA TRP A 19 -9.43 15.08 5.66
C TRP A 19 -9.12 13.70 6.23
N MET A 20 -7.96 13.11 5.93
CA MET A 20 -7.53 11.86 6.59
C MET A 20 -7.32 12.04 8.09
N SER A 21 -6.75 13.19 8.50
CA SER A 21 -6.57 13.51 9.92
C SER A 21 -7.92 13.68 10.63
N ALA A 22 -8.84 14.45 10.03
CA ALA A 22 -10.17 14.69 10.58
C ALA A 22 -10.96 13.38 10.74
N ALA A 23 -10.99 12.53 9.71
CA ALA A 23 -11.68 11.25 9.74
C ALA A 23 -11.12 10.31 10.82
N THR A 24 -9.79 10.23 10.92
CA THR A 24 -9.10 9.40 11.93
C THR A 24 -9.41 9.87 13.34
N MET A 25 -9.32 11.18 13.60
CA MET A 25 -9.62 11.75 14.90
C MET A 25 -11.09 11.56 15.26
N ALA A 26 -12.02 11.73 14.32
CA ALA A 26 -13.45 11.54 14.54
C ALA A 26 -13.78 10.08 14.88
N GLN A 27 -13.06 9.11 14.31
CA GLN A 27 -13.25 7.69 14.58
C GLN A 27 -12.62 7.22 15.90
N LEU A 28 -11.43 7.74 16.26
CA LEU A 28 -10.64 7.23 17.38
C LEU A 28 -10.83 7.99 18.69
N LEU A 29 -11.16 9.28 18.64
CA LEU A 29 -11.32 10.08 19.85
C LEU A 29 -12.67 9.79 20.51
N PRO A 30 -12.72 9.71 21.84
CA PRO A 30 -13.98 9.49 22.56
C PRO A 30 -14.94 10.67 22.39
N ASN A 31 -16.22 10.43 22.67
CA ASN A 31 -17.24 11.48 22.70
C ASN A 31 -16.80 12.63 23.62
N GLY A 32 -16.98 13.88 23.16
CA GLY A 32 -16.65 15.09 23.89
C GLY A 32 -15.53 15.93 23.28
N HIS A 33 -14.77 15.39 22.33
CA HIS A 33 -13.85 16.17 21.50
C HIS A 33 -14.60 16.90 20.37
N ARG A 34 -14.21 18.15 20.09
CA ARG A 34 -14.77 18.98 19.03
C ARG A 34 -13.70 19.20 17.96
N ILE A 35 -13.90 18.60 16.79
CA ILE A 35 -12.95 18.67 15.67
C ILE A 35 -13.49 19.66 14.64
N ARG A 36 -12.66 20.62 14.22
CA ARG A 36 -12.98 21.60 13.18
C ARG A 36 -11.89 21.62 12.13
N LEU A 37 -12.25 21.39 10.88
CA LEU A 37 -11.37 21.58 9.73
C LEU A 37 -11.68 22.93 9.08
N ILE A 38 -10.63 23.67 8.73
CA ILE A 38 -10.72 24.94 8.01
C ILE A 38 -9.93 24.78 6.72
N GLU A 39 -10.61 24.88 5.59
CA GLU A 39 -10.00 24.86 4.25
C GLU A 39 -10.54 25.99 3.38
N SER A 40 -9.89 26.23 2.24
CA SER A 40 -10.27 27.26 1.27
C SER A 40 -10.61 26.61 -0.06
N ASP A 41 -11.80 26.91 -0.59
CA ASP A 41 -12.21 26.47 -1.93
C ASP A 41 -11.32 27.04 -3.05
N LEU A 42 -10.53 28.08 -2.76
CA LEU A 42 -9.59 28.69 -3.72
C LEU A 42 -8.34 27.83 -3.94
N ILE A 43 -8.06 26.87 -3.06
CA ILE A 43 -6.91 25.97 -3.16
C ILE A 43 -7.44 24.57 -3.50
N SER A 44 -7.56 24.29 -4.79
CA SER A 44 -7.96 22.96 -5.25
C SER A 44 -6.85 21.93 -5.01
N THR A 45 -7.25 20.68 -4.80
CA THR A 45 -6.33 19.56 -4.90
C THR A 45 -5.77 19.49 -6.32
N ILE A 46 -4.50 19.11 -6.42
CA ILE A 46 -3.92 18.75 -7.70
C ILE A 46 -4.64 17.47 -8.15
N GLY A 47 -5.38 17.51 -9.26
CA GLY A 47 -6.12 16.37 -9.83
C GLY A 47 -5.23 15.29 -10.45
N VAL A 48 -4.10 14.99 -9.80
CA VAL A 48 -3.13 13.99 -10.24
C VAL A 48 -3.48 12.66 -9.56
N GLY A 49 -3.59 11.60 -10.35
CA GLY A 49 -3.72 10.25 -9.81
C GLY A 49 -2.55 9.96 -8.87
N GLU A 50 -2.85 9.67 -7.61
CA GLU A 50 -1.85 9.38 -6.57
C GLU A 50 -1.79 7.88 -6.30
N ALA A 51 -0.59 7.33 -6.30
CA ALA A 51 -0.37 5.94 -5.96
C ALA A 51 -0.16 5.77 -4.44
N THR A 52 -0.65 4.68 -3.88
CA THR A 52 -0.53 4.38 -2.44
C THR A 52 0.38 3.16 -2.18
N ILE A 53 0.46 2.74 -0.93
CA ILE A 53 1.08 1.49 -0.47
C ILE A 53 0.05 0.70 0.36
N PRO A 54 0.23 -0.61 0.63
CA PRO A 54 -0.80 -1.47 1.21
C PRO A 54 -1.41 -0.99 2.53
N SER A 55 -0.72 -0.11 3.28
CA SER A 55 -1.25 0.47 4.52
C SER A 55 -2.53 1.30 4.34
N ILE A 56 -2.84 1.77 3.12
CA ILE A 56 -4.11 2.46 2.84
C ILE A 56 -5.33 1.57 3.11
N ARG A 57 -5.19 0.26 2.89
CA ARG A 57 -6.26 -0.71 3.15
C ARG A 57 -6.56 -0.82 4.64
N ASN A 58 -5.50 -0.84 5.46
CA ASN A 58 -5.65 -0.80 6.91
C ASN A 58 -6.30 0.51 7.35
N PHE A 59 -5.87 1.65 6.81
CA PHE A 59 -6.48 2.95 7.11
C PHE A 59 -8.00 2.94 6.85
N ASN A 60 -8.42 2.52 5.65
CA ASN A 60 -9.83 2.43 5.28
C ASN A 60 -10.61 1.47 6.21
N MET A 61 -10.04 0.31 6.51
CA MET A 61 -10.65 -0.67 7.42
C MET A 61 -10.87 -0.09 8.83
N HIS A 62 -9.91 0.65 9.38
CA HIS A 62 -10.06 1.28 10.71
C HIS A 62 -11.15 2.35 10.73
N LEU A 63 -11.39 3.02 9.59
CA LEU A 63 -12.48 3.98 9.41
C LEU A 63 -13.82 3.32 9.06
N GLY A 64 -13.87 1.99 8.91
CA GLY A 64 -15.08 1.29 8.48
C GLY A 64 -15.47 1.56 7.03
N ILE A 65 -14.53 1.97 6.19
CA ILE A 65 -14.74 2.26 4.77
C ILE A 65 -14.60 0.96 3.98
N ASP A 66 -15.65 0.59 3.23
CA ASP A 66 -15.61 -0.53 2.30
C ASP A 66 -14.67 -0.24 1.11
N GLU A 67 -13.83 -1.22 0.76
CA GLU A 67 -12.81 -1.07 -0.28
C GLU A 67 -13.43 -0.86 -1.67
N ASN A 68 -14.53 -1.56 -2.00
CA ASN A 68 -15.18 -1.42 -3.30
C ASN A 68 -15.86 -0.06 -3.43
N ASP A 69 -16.48 0.43 -2.35
CA ASP A 69 -17.05 1.78 -2.30
C ASP A 69 -15.97 2.85 -2.42
N PHE A 70 -14.84 2.69 -1.72
CA PHE A 70 -13.71 3.60 -1.83
C PHE A 70 -13.19 3.68 -3.28
N LEU A 71 -12.95 2.54 -3.93
CA LEU A 71 -12.47 2.51 -5.32
C LEU A 71 -13.45 3.14 -6.30
N ARG A 72 -14.76 2.84 -6.17
CA ARG A 72 -15.82 3.44 -7.00
C ARG A 72 -15.86 4.96 -6.90
N ASN A 73 -15.70 5.52 -5.70
CA ASN A 73 -15.79 6.96 -5.47
C ASN A 73 -14.49 7.71 -5.77
N THR A 74 -13.37 7.00 -5.98
CA THR A 74 -12.04 7.62 -6.22
C THR A 74 -11.50 7.37 -7.62
N GLN A 75 -12.21 6.61 -8.47
CA GLN A 75 -11.67 6.10 -9.75
C GLN A 75 -10.36 5.31 -9.55
N GLY A 76 -10.23 4.64 -8.40
CA GLY A 76 -9.03 3.92 -8.03
C GLY A 76 -8.83 2.62 -8.83
N THR A 77 -7.58 2.22 -8.98
CA THR A 77 -7.17 0.93 -9.55
C THR A 77 -6.22 0.20 -8.60
N PHE A 78 -6.14 -1.11 -8.71
CA PHE A 78 -5.24 -1.91 -7.87
C PHE A 78 -3.77 -1.73 -8.24
N LYS A 79 -2.91 -1.63 -7.23
CA LYS A 79 -1.46 -1.54 -7.37
C LYS A 79 -0.77 -2.76 -6.76
N LEU A 80 0.06 -3.43 -7.55
CA LEU A 80 0.84 -4.60 -7.13
C LEU A 80 2.32 -4.28 -6.85
N GLY A 81 2.79 -3.10 -7.22
CA GLY A 81 4.17 -2.68 -7.04
C GLY A 81 4.53 -1.50 -7.92
N ILE A 82 5.83 -1.33 -8.18
CA ILE A 82 6.39 -0.25 -8.99
C ILE A 82 7.42 -0.84 -9.96
N GLU A 83 7.27 -0.58 -11.25
CA GLU A 83 8.28 -0.90 -12.26
C GLU A 83 9.26 0.28 -12.41
N PHE A 84 10.53 0.02 -12.17
CA PHE A 84 11.61 0.99 -12.33
C PHE A 84 12.32 0.73 -13.65
N VAL A 85 12.19 1.66 -14.60
CA VAL A 85 12.77 1.54 -15.96
C VAL A 85 13.92 2.54 -16.13
N ASN A 86 15.05 2.09 -16.67
CA ASN A 86 16.26 2.89 -16.94
C ASN A 86 16.96 3.51 -15.72
N TRP A 87 16.68 3.03 -14.51
CA TRP A 87 17.31 3.59 -13.28
C TRP A 87 18.77 3.18 -13.09
N GLY A 88 19.11 1.93 -13.42
CA GLY A 88 20.49 1.42 -13.32
C GLY A 88 21.26 1.69 -14.61
N VAL A 89 20.81 1.07 -15.71
CA VAL A 89 21.39 1.24 -17.05
C VAL A 89 20.24 1.43 -18.05
N LYS A 90 20.45 2.26 -19.07
CA LYS A 90 19.46 2.43 -20.14
C LYS A 90 19.17 1.07 -20.80
N GLY A 91 17.88 0.73 -20.90
CA GLY A 91 17.41 -0.56 -21.42
C GLY A 91 17.08 -1.59 -20.34
N THR A 92 17.41 -1.34 -19.07
CA THR A 92 17.06 -2.26 -17.96
C THR A 92 15.79 -1.83 -17.25
N LYS A 93 15.14 -2.80 -16.61
CA LYS A 93 14.01 -2.57 -15.72
C LYS A 93 14.00 -3.60 -14.59
N TYR A 94 13.43 -3.24 -13.44
CA TYR A 94 13.16 -4.18 -12.36
C TYR A 94 11.83 -3.82 -11.69
N PHE A 95 11.23 -4.78 -10.98
CA PHE A 95 9.93 -4.59 -10.32
C PHE A 95 10.08 -4.65 -8.80
N HIS A 96 9.65 -3.58 -8.12
CA HIS A 96 9.48 -3.57 -6.67
C HIS A 96 8.04 -3.96 -6.35
N GLY A 97 7.81 -5.27 -6.21
CA GLY A 97 6.51 -5.83 -5.87
C GLY A 97 6.18 -5.67 -4.40
N PHE A 98 4.89 -5.53 -4.08
CA PHE A 98 4.42 -5.76 -2.72
C PHE A 98 4.46 -7.26 -2.40
N GLY A 99 4.60 -7.60 -1.12
CA GLY A 99 4.62 -8.99 -0.66
C GLY A 99 6.01 -9.63 -0.70
N SER A 100 6.03 -10.96 -0.58
CA SER A 100 7.25 -11.75 -0.41
C SER A 100 7.89 -12.15 -1.74
N VAL A 101 9.19 -12.48 -1.68
CA VAL A 101 9.94 -13.08 -2.79
C VAL A 101 10.47 -14.44 -2.34
N GLY A 102 10.06 -15.49 -3.03
CA GLY A 102 10.42 -16.86 -2.71
C GLY A 102 9.93 -17.32 -1.35
N ARG A 103 10.59 -18.35 -0.81
CA ARG A 103 10.29 -18.94 0.50
C ARG A 103 11.59 -19.22 1.26
N ASP A 104 11.70 -18.69 2.46
CA ASP A 104 12.82 -18.97 3.35
C ASP A 104 12.82 -20.45 3.76
N GLN A 105 14.01 -20.98 4.01
CA GLN A 105 14.20 -22.35 4.50
C GLN A 105 14.85 -22.31 5.88
N PRO A 106 14.73 -23.37 6.70
CA PRO A 106 15.31 -23.36 8.05
C PRO A 106 16.81 -23.05 8.11
N MET A 107 17.55 -23.39 7.05
CA MET A 107 19.01 -23.24 6.99
C MET A 107 19.47 -21.85 6.50
N ALA A 108 18.66 -21.17 5.67
CA ALA A 108 19.00 -19.86 5.12
C ALA A 108 17.75 -19.18 4.51
N ASN A 109 17.81 -17.85 4.41
CA ASN A 109 16.79 -17.10 3.68
C ASN A 109 16.85 -17.41 2.18
N PHE A 110 15.70 -17.28 1.49
CA PHE A 110 15.54 -17.55 0.06
C PHE A 110 16.64 -16.92 -0.79
N TYR A 111 17.00 -15.67 -0.47
CA TYR A 111 17.97 -14.91 -1.24
C TYR A 111 19.36 -15.57 -1.32
N HIS A 112 19.79 -16.31 -0.30
CA HIS A 112 21.07 -17.02 -0.33
C HIS A 112 21.06 -18.18 -1.33
N TYR A 113 19.95 -18.91 -1.40
CA TYR A 113 19.78 -19.97 -2.40
C TYR A 113 19.71 -19.38 -3.80
N TRP A 114 18.95 -18.31 -3.98
CA TRP A 114 18.86 -17.61 -5.27
C TRP A 114 20.23 -17.13 -5.74
N LEU A 115 21.02 -16.47 -4.89
CA LEU A 115 22.38 -16.04 -5.22
C LEU A 115 23.28 -17.20 -5.67
N LYS A 116 23.22 -18.33 -4.95
CA LYS A 116 24.00 -19.52 -5.31
C LYS A 116 23.57 -20.08 -6.67
N MET A 117 22.26 -20.17 -6.92
CA MET A 117 21.73 -20.67 -8.19
C MET A 117 22.05 -19.72 -9.35
N ASN A 118 22.01 -18.41 -9.12
CA ASN A 118 22.37 -17.40 -10.10
C ASN A 118 23.86 -17.47 -10.47
N GLN A 119 24.75 -17.62 -9.49
CA GLN A 119 26.18 -17.85 -9.72
C GLN A 119 26.48 -19.12 -10.53
N LEU A 120 25.60 -20.13 -10.41
CA LEU A 120 25.68 -21.37 -11.20
C LEU A 120 25.03 -21.25 -12.59
N GLY A 121 24.42 -20.11 -12.93
CA GLY A 121 23.71 -19.88 -14.20
C GLY A 121 22.39 -20.66 -14.31
N LEU A 122 21.78 -21.05 -13.19
CA LEU A 122 20.54 -21.84 -13.16
C LEU A 122 19.27 -21.00 -13.06
N VAL A 123 19.40 -19.74 -12.62
CA VAL A 123 18.30 -18.77 -12.50
C VAL A 123 18.80 -17.37 -12.88
N ASP A 124 17.95 -16.59 -13.53
CA ASP A 124 18.28 -15.23 -13.98
C ASP A 124 17.86 -14.17 -12.97
N GLY A 125 16.54 -13.89 -12.90
CA GLY A 125 15.95 -12.83 -12.09
C GLY A 125 15.26 -13.31 -10.81
N LEU A 126 14.80 -12.35 -10.01
CA LEU A 126 14.01 -12.59 -8.79
C LEU A 126 12.50 -12.62 -9.08
N GLU A 127 12.08 -11.96 -10.16
CA GLU A 127 10.68 -11.76 -10.54
C GLU A 127 9.86 -13.05 -10.62
N PRO A 128 10.37 -14.18 -11.18
CA PRO A 128 9.61 -15.43 -11.24
C PRO A 128 9.26 -16.01 -9.86
N PHE A 129 9.94 -15.56 -8.79
CA PHE A 129 9.74 -16.05 -7.44
C PHE A 129 8.80 -15.16 -6.61
N SER A 130 8.19 -14.14 -7.20
CA SER A 130 7.20 -13.30 -6.53
C SER A 130 5.94 -13.18 -7.39
N ILE A 131 4.77 -13.42 -6.77
CA ILE A 131 3.50 -13.41 -7.50
C ILE A 131 3.15 -12.03 -8.04
N ASN A 132 3.51 -10.96 -7.33
CA ASN A 132 3.14 -9.60 -7.66
C ASN A 132 3.77 -9.09 -8.96
N PRO A 133 5.10 -9.20 -9.17
CA PRO A 133 5.73 -8.91 -10.46
C PRO A 133 5.11 -9.73 -11.60
N VAL A 134 4.91 -11.05 -11.40
CA VAL A 134 4.35 -11.93 -12.44
C VAL A 134 2.94 -11.50 -12.83
N ALA A 135 2.06 -11.29 -11.84
CA ALA A 135 0.69 -10.85 -12.07
C ALA A 135 0.63 -9.47 -12.76
N SER A 136 1.51 -8.54 -12.37
CA SER A 136 1.61 -7.21 -12.98
C SER A 136 2.00 -7.29 -14.45
N LEU A 137 3.03 -8.07 -14.79
CA LEU A 137 3.49 -8.26 -16.16
C LEU A 137 2.44 -8.94 -17.05
N MET A 138 1.54 -9.74 -16.45
CA MET A 138 0.44 -10.39 -17.15
C MET A 138 -0.85 -9.55 -17.21
N GLY A 139 -0.88 -8.37 -16.59
CA GLY A 139 -2.10 -7.56 -16.47
C GLY A 139 -3.22 -8.28 -15.71
N LYS A 140 -2.86 -9.04 -14.66
CA LYS A 140 -3.79 -9.84 -13.86
C LYS A 140 -3.85 -9.32 -12.43
N PHE A 141 -5.01 -9.50 -11.80
CA PHE A 141 -5.25 -9.15 -10.42
C PHE A 141 -6.22 -10.15 -9.78
N SER A 142 -6.03 -10.39 -8.49
CA SER A 142 -6.98 -11.04 -7.60
C SER A 142 -6.80 -10.47 -6.19
N VAL A 143 -7.86 -10.51 -5.38
CA VAL A 143 -7.70 -10.33 -3.93
C VAL A 143 -6.83 -11.47 -3.40
N GLY A 144 -5.91 -11.15 -2.48
CA GLY A 144 -5.07 -12.15 -1.81
C GLY A 144 -5.89 -13.19 -1.05
N ARG A 145 -5.43 -14.43 -1.04
CA ARG A 145 -6.12 -15.60 -0.48
C ARG A 145 -5.36 -16.14 0.74
N PRO A 146 -5.41 -15.45 1.89
CA PRO A 146 -4.73 -15.91 3.12
C PRO A 146 -5.28 -17.24 3.64
N ASP A 147 -6.48 -17.63 3.21
CA ASP A 147 -7.08 -18.94 3.46
C ASP A 147 -6.37 -20.11 2.75
N LEU A 148 -5.44 -19.83 1.82
CA LEU A 148 -4.65 -20.81 1.07
C LEU A 148 -3.15 -20.74 1.46
N PRO A 149 -2.75 -21.22 2.65
CA PRO A 149 -1.44 -20.92 3.24
C PRO A 149 -0.23 -21.40 2.41
N ASN A 150 -0.38 -22.44 1.60
CA ASN A 150 0.69 -22.99 0.74
C ASN A 150 0.58 -22.58 -0.73
N SER A 151 -0.21 -21.54 -1.04
CA SER A 151 -0.36 -21.01 -2.38
C SER A 151 0.39 -19.67 -2.53
N PRO A 152 1.01 -19.37 -3.68
CA PRO A 152 1.49 -18.01 -3.97
C PRO A 152 0.38 -16.95 -3.86
N LEU A 153 -0.89 -17.34 -3.97
CA LEU A 153 -2.03 -16.44 -3.77
C LEU A 153 -2.15 -15.90 -2.34
N SER A 154 -1.56 -16.56 -1.34
CA SER A 154 -1.54 -16.03 0.03
C SER A 154 -0.52 -14.90 0.22
N ASP A 155 0.49 -14.82 -0.64
CA ASP A 155 1.51 -13.75 -0.60
C ASP A 155 1.10 -12.51 -1.43
N LEU A 156 -0.03 -12.58 -2.15
CA LEU A 156 -0.49 -11.49 -2.99
C LEU A 156 -0.94 -10.31 -2.12
N SER A 157 -0.17 -9.23 -2.17
CA SER A 157 -0.42 -7.98 -1.46
C SER A 157 -0.70 -6.86 -2.47
N TYR A 158 -1.53 -5.89 -2.11
CA TYR A 158 -1.86 -4.78 -3.01
C TYR A 158 -2.23 -3.53 -2.23
N ALA A 159 -2.27 -2.42 -2.96
CA ALA A 159 -2.82 -1.15 -2.52
C ALA A 159 -3.98 -0.75 -3.45
#